data_AF-A0A7C6GWC2-F1
#
_entry.id   AF-A0A7C6GWC2-F1
#
_cell.length_a   1.000
_cell.length_b   1.000
_cell.length_c   1.000
_cell.angle_alpha   90.00
_cell.angle_beta   90.00
_cell.angle_gamma   90.00
#
_symmetry.space_group_name_H-M   'P 1'
#
loop_
_entity.id
_entity.type
_entity.pdbx_description
1 polymer ?
#
loop_
_entity_poly.entity_id
_entity_poly.type
_entity_poly.pdbx_seq_one_letter_code
_entity_poly.pdbx_strand_id
1 'polypeptide(L)' 'MLLGNPRFYGRFGFGRASQYGLILWPGFERDHLLVLELREGARDGVQGKARYCSPFYNAAGELL' A
#
# COMPACT_ATOMS: atom_id res chain seq x y z
N MET A 1 -2.15 -4.49 -3.41
CA MET A 1 -1.23 -3.49 -2.82
C MET A 1 0.08 -4.18 -2.51
N LEU A 2 1.17 -3.42 -2.45
CA LEU A 2 2.51 -3.93 -2.28
C LEU A 2 3.31 -3.00 -1.38
N LEU A 3 4.21 -3.53 -0.55
CA LEU A 3 5.26 -2.76 0.09
C LEU A 3 6.57 -2.95 -0.64
N GLY A 4 7.21 -1.86 -1.04
CA GLY A 4 8.45 -1.94 -1.79
C GLY A 4 9.01 -0.58 -2.20
N ASN A 5 10.15 -0.62 -2.89
CA ASN A 5 10.81 0.60 -3.35
C ASN A 5 10.09 1.20 -4.57
N PRO A 6 9.62 2.46 -4.50
CA PRO A 6 8.92 3.12 -5.61
C PRO A 6 9.77 3.26 -6.88
N ARG A 7 11.10 3.39 -6.78
CA ARG A 7 12.00 3.46 -7.96
C ARG A 7 12.09 2.13 -8.71
N PHE A 8 11.94 1.02 -8.00
CA PHE A 8 11.96 -0.30 -8.60
C PHE A 8 10.58 -0.65 -9.14
N TYR A 9 9.56 -0.64 -8.28
CA TYR A 9 8.22 -1.09 -8.66
C TYR A 9 7.44 -0.09 -9.52
N GLY A 10 7.80 1.19 -9.49
CA GLY A 10 7.22 2.19 -10.39
C GLY A 10 7.41 1.88 -11.88
N ARG A 11 8.44 1.08 -12.22
CA ARG A 11 8.67 0.58 -13.59
C ARG A 11 7.54 -0.32 -14.11
N PHE A 12 6.71 -0.87 -13.20
CA PHE A 12 5.57 -1.73 -13.52
C PHE A 12 4.22 -1.01 -13.34
N GLY A 13 4.22 0.33 -13.25
CA GLY A 13 3.00 1.13 -13.12
C GLY A 13 2.48 1.31 -11.70
N PHE A 14 3.20 0.82 -10.69
CA PHE A 14 2.84 1.06 -9.30
C PHE A 14 3.05 2.53 -8.89
N GLY A 15 2.03 3.14 -8.30
CA GLY A 15 2.08 4.48 -7.72
C GLY A 15 2.08 4.44 -6.19
N ARG A 16 2.42 5.54 -5.53
CA ARG A 16 2.34 5.64 -4.06
C ARG A 16 0.88 5.60 -3.64
N ALA A 17 0.54 4.67 -2.75
CA ALA A 17 -0.83 4.51 -2.24
C ALA A 17 -1.33 5.76 -1.49
N SER A 18 -0.42 6.48 -0.84
CA SER A 18 -0.71 7.72 -0.10
C SER A 18 -1.24 8.86 -0.99
N GLN A 19 -0.94 8.86 -2.30
CA GLN A 19 -1.50 9.81 -3.26
C GLN A 19 -3.01 9.60 -3.49
N TYR A 20 -3.52 8.44 -3.10
CA TYR A 20 -4.91 8.03 -3.29
C TYR A 20 -5.67 7.89 -1.95
N GLY A 21 -5.14 8.45 -0.86
CA GLY A 21 -5.77 8.36 0.47
C GLY A 21 -5.71 6.97 1.11
N LEU A 22 -4.89 6.07 0.57
CA LEU A 22 -4.64 4.75 1.14
C LEU A 22 -3.38 4.79 2.01
N ILE A 23 -3.53 4.33 3.25
CA ILE A 23 -2.45 4.26 4.23
C ILE A 23 -2.40 2.87 4.86
N LEU A 24 -1.23 2.47 5.32
CA LEU A 24 -1.10 1.37 6.26
C LEU A 24 -1.13 1.95 7.70
N TRP A 25 -1.06 1.10 8.72
CA TRP A 25 -1.03 1.50 10.13
C TRP A 25 0.06 2.56 10.41
N PRO A 26 -0.01 3.33 11.52
CA PRO A 26 0.76 4.55 11.66
C PRO A 26 2.28 4.26 11.67
N GLY A 27 3.00 4.74 10.64
CA GLY A 27 4.44 4.52 10.51
C GLY A 27 5.04 4.75 9.12
N PHE A 28 6.21 4.12 8.93
CA PHE A 28 7.22 4.24 7.85
C PHE A 28 6.70 4.00 6.41
N GLU A 29 5.46 3.53 6.25
CA GLU A 29 4.98 2.95 5.00
C GLU A 29 4.42 3.97 4.00
N ARG A 30 4.43 5.28 4.33
CA ARG A 30 3.82 6.31 3.46
C ARG A 30 4.45 6.38 2.07
N ASP A 31 5.76 6.13 1.98
CA ASP A 31 6.53 6.14 0.74
C ASP A 31 6.73 4.76 0.11
N HIS A 32 6.50 3.70 0.88
CA HIS A 32 6.77 2.33 0.47
C HIS A 32 5.51 1.54 0.17
N LEU A 33 4.33 2.00 0.61
CA LEU A 33 3.06 1.40 0.22
C LEU A 33 2.70 1.85 -1.20
N LEU A 34 2.63 0.88 -2.09
CA LEU A 34 2.39 1.06 -3.50
C LEU A 34 1.08 0.37 -3.92
N VAL A 35 0.41 0.97 -4.90
CA VAL A 35 -0.84 0.48 -5.47
C VAL A 35 -0.79 0.53 -6.99
N LEU A 36 -1.35 -0.50 -7.62
CA LEU A 36 -1.59 -0.58 -9.05
C LEU A 36 -3.07 -0.84 -9.26
N GLU A 37 -3.68 -0.05 -10.14
CA GLU A 37 -5.05 -0.26 -10.59
C GLU A 37 -5.09 -1.35 -11.64
N LEU A 38 -5.88 -2.41 -11.38
CA LEU A 38 -5.98 -3.55 -12.30
C LEU A 38 -7.06 -3.35 -13.37
N ARG A 39 -8.02 -2.46 -13.11
CA ARG A 39 -9.10 -2.06 -14.02
C ARG A 39 -9.38 -0.60 -13.79
N GLU A 40 -9.56 0.17 -14.84
CA GLU A 40 -9.89 1.59 -14.75
C GLU A 40 -11.12 1.82 -13.86
N GLY A 41 -11.01 2.79 -12.95
CA GLY A 41 -12.03 3.13 -11.97
C GLY A 41 -12.14 2.18 -10.77
N ALA A 42 -11.34 1.12 -10.68
CA ALA A 42 -11.39 0.18 -9.56
C ALA A 42 -10.96 0.81 -8.21
N ARG A 43 -10.32 1.98 -8.26
CA ARG A 43 -9.94 2.73 -7.06
C ARG A 43 -10.90 3.88 -6.72
N ASP A 44 -11.89 4.15 -7.56
CA ASP A 44 -12.78 5.28 -7.38
C ASP A 44 -13.59 5.13 -6.09
N GLY A 45 -13.47 6.14 -5.21
CA GLY A 45 -14.10 6.12 -3.89
C GLY A 45 -13.42 5.23 -2.84
N VAL A 46 -12.30 4.57 -3.17
CA VAL A 46 -11.57 3.69 -2.23
C VAL A 46 -10.51 4.49 -1.48
N GLN A 47 -10.74 4.73 -0.18
CA GLN A 47 -9.82 5.45 0.71
C GLN A 47 -9.78 4.78 2.10
N GLY A 48 -8.70 5.00 2.85
CA GLY A 48 -8.59 4.57 4.24
C GLY A 48 -7.43 3.62 4.52
N LYS A 49 -7.62 2.75 5.52
CA LYS A 49 -6.57 1.89 6.06
C LYS A 49 -6.56 0.53 5.38
N ALA A 50 -5.46 0.21 4.71
CA ALA A 50 -5.17 -1.13 4.24
C ALA A 50 -4.66 -2.01 5.39
N ARG A 51 -5.05 -3.29 5.39
CA ARG A 51 -4.56 -4.29 6.34
C ARG A 51 -4.22 -5.57 5.59
N TYR A 52 -3.03 -6.11 5.82
CA TYR A 52 -2.64 -7.41 5.29
C TYR A 52 -3.22 -8.54 6.17
N CYS A 53 -3.09 -9.79 5.74
CA CYS A 53 -3.46 -10.92 6.59
C CYS A 53 -2.47 -11.09 7.75
N SER A 54 -2.90 -11.79 8.81
CA SER A 54 -2.13 -11.98 10.05
C SER A 54 -0.66 -12.43 9.89
N PRO A 55 -0.28 -13.25 8.89
CA PRO A 55 1.12 -13.64 8.69
C PRO A 55 2.10 -12.49 8.39
N PHE A 56 1.60 -11.32 8.00
CA PHE A 56 2.43 -10.13 7.76
C PHE A 56 2.65 -9.29 9.03
N TYR A 57 2.12 -9.73 10.17
CA TYR A 57 2.26 -9.02 11.42
C TYR A 57 2.97 -9.88 12.45
N ASN A 58 3.82 -9.25 13.26
CA ASN A 58 4.40 -9.88 14.43
C ASN A 58 3.36 -9.97 15.58
N ALA A 59 3.75 -10.57 16.71
CA ALA A 59 2.89 -10.72 17.88
C ALA A 59 2.46 -9.37 18.50
N ALA A 60 3.21 -8.29 18.25
CA ALA A 60 2.88 -6.93 18.69
C ALA A 60 1.91 -6.20 17.72
N GLY A 61 1.54 -6.83 16.59
CA GLY A 61 0.68 -6.23 15.57
C GLY A 61 1.42 -5.25 14.65
N GLU A 62 2.75 -5.24 14.68
CA GLU A 62 3.59 -4.46 13.78
C GLU A 62 3.82 -5.25 12.51
N LEU A 63 3.95 -4.53 11.39
CA LEU A 63 4.21 -5.17 10.11
C LEU A 63 5.66 -5.69 10.04
N LEU A 64 5.83 -6.91 9.53
CA LEU A 64 7.12 -7.57 9.28
C LEU A 64 7.86 -7.03 8.04
#